data_AF-A0A917GFC0-F1
#
_entry.id   AF-A0A917GFC0-F1
#
_cell.length_a   1.000
_cell.length_b   1.000
_cell.length_c   1.000
_cell.angle_alpha   90.00
_cell.angle_beta   90.00
_cell.angle_gamma   90.00
#
_symmetry.space_group_name_H-M   'P 1'
#
loop_
_entity.id
_entity.type
_entity.pdbx_description
1 polymer ?
#
loop_
_entity_poly.entity_id
_entity_poly.type
_entity_poly.pdbx_seq_one_letter_code
_entity_poly.pdbx_strand_id
1 'polypeptide(L)'
;MKRIAQISIFIIIIILAALKYISSPVALVLGFLFTFILGHPFPNQSKNAIHVLLKISVIGLGFGMSVTETIKASKDGFVITALSIFLTISLGLLLIKALKIDKKLGFLMISGTAICGGSAIAAISPVIKADNKTISMAIGVVFLLNSIALLIFPSLGHLFNLSQTQFGTWCAIAIHDTSSVVGAALEYGDEALQIATTVKLARTLWIIPLSFFAMALFKSKNQKIKIPYFILGFIVAMLLNSYQLIPELVSVSIVDISKRLLVITLFLVGASLSVSDLKESGFKPIVFSTILWVFISIFSLVFIMNF
;
A
#
# COMPACT_ATOMS: atom_id res chain seq x y z
N MET A 1 1.61 -32.27 -17.17
CA MET A 1 0.25 -32.17 -16.57
C MET A 1 0.18 -31.15 -15.43
N LYS A 2 0.97 -31.26 -14.34
CA LYS A 2 0.93 -30.31 -13.21
C LYS A 2 1.07 -28.83 -13.58
N ARG A 3 2.03 -28.46 -14.44
CA ARG A 3 2.27 -27.06 -14.86
C ARG A 3 1.12 -26.47 -15.68
N ILE A 4 0.48 -27.28 -16.54
CA ILE A 4 -0.67 -26.83 -17.34
C ILE A 4 -1.85 -26.54 -16.42
N ALA A 5 -2.17 -27.48 -15.51
CA ALA A 5 -3.23 -27.28 -14.52
C ALA A 5 -2.98 -26.05 -13.64
N GLN A 6 -1.74 -25.86 -13.16
CA GLN A 6 -1.33 -24.68 -12.39
C GLN A 6 -1.57 -23.37 -13.17
N ILE A 7 -1.16 -23.31 -14.43
CA ILE A 7 -1.37 -22.13 -15.30
C ILE A 7 -2.86 -21.91 -15.54
N SER A 8 -3.62 -22.96 -15.84
CA SER A 8 -5.07 -22.87 -16.05
C SER A 8 -5.79 -22.32 -14.83
N ILE A 9 -5.51 -22.83 -13.62
CA ILE A 9 -6.10 -22.33 -12.38
C ILE A 9 -5.72 -20.87 -12.13
N PHE A 10 -4.45 -20.51 -12.34
CA PHE A 10 -3.97 -19.13 -12.19
C PHE A 10 -4.74 -18.16 -13.10
N ILE A 11 -4.92 -18.53 -14.38
CA ILE A 11 -5.67 -17.73 -15.35
C ILE A 11 -7.16 -17.66 -14.99
N ILE A 12 -7.76 -18.77 -14.53
CA ILE A 12 -9.16 -18.79 -14.10
C ILE A 12 -9.40 -17.80 -12.95
N ILE A 13 -8.51 -17.76 -11.94
CA ILE A 13 -8.66 -16.82 -10.83
C ILE A 13 -8.55 -15.37 -11.32
N ILE A 14 -7.64 -15.08 -12.26
CA ILE A 14 -7.53 -13.75 -12.87
C ILE A 14 -8.82 -13.38 -13.61
N ILE A 15 -9.41 -14.30 -14.37
CA ILE A 15 -10.67 -14.07 -15.08
C ILE A 15 -11.81 -13.81 -14.08
N LEU A 16 -11.91 -14.60 -13.01
CA LEU A 16 -12.92 -14.41 -11.97
C LEU A 16 -12.77 -13.04 -11.27
N ALA A 17 -11.54 -12.61 -11.00
CA ALA A 17 -11.25 -11.28 -10.49
C ALA A 17 -11.66 -10.17 -11.49
N ALA A 18 -11.37 -10.35 -12.78
CA ALA A 18 -11.76 -9.41 -13.84
C ALA A 18 -13.28 -9.29 -14.02
N LEU A 19 -14.02 -10.37 -13.72
CA LEU A 19 -15.47 -10.47 -13.84
C LEU A 19 -16.23 -10.11 -12.54
N LYS A 20 -15.54 -9.59 -11.51
CA LYS A 20 -16.12 -9.18 -10.22
C LYS A 20 -16.70 -10.31 -9.36
N TYR A 21 -16.33 -11.56 -9.61
CA TYR A 21 -16.76 -12.69 -8.76
C TYR A 21 -15.95 -12.81 -7.46
N ILE A 22 -14.87 -12.04 -7.33
CA ILE A 22 -13.94 -12.11 -6.21
C ILE A 22 -13.72 -10.70 -5.69
N SER A 23 -13.84 -10.50 -4.37
CA SER A 23 -13.52 -9.23 -3.71
C SER A 23 -12.01 -9.08 -3.47
N SER A 24 -11.57 -7.86 -3.18
CA SER A 24 -10.16 -7.52 -2.90
C SER A 24 -9.49 -8.44 -1.86
N PRO A 25 -10.11 -8.72 -0.69
CA PRO A 25 -9.48 -9.58 0.31
C PRO A 25 -9.42 -11.04 -0.11
N VAL A 26 -10.47 -11.53 -0.78
CA VAL A 26 -10.53 -12.92 -1.27
C VAL A 26 -9.48 -13.13 -2.36
N ALA A 27 -9.28 -12.16 -3.26
CA ALA A 27 -8.27 -12.23 -4.30
C ALA A 27 -6.86 -12.40 -3.72
N LEU A 28 -6.51 -11.61 -2.70
CA LEU A 28 -5.23 -11.71 -2.01
C LEU A 28 -5.04 -13.09 -1.37
N VAL A 29 -6.05 -13.56 -0.62
CA VAL A 29 -5.99 -14.87 0.06
C VAL A 29 -5.87 -16.01 -0.94
N LEU A 30 -6.64 -15.97 -2.04
CA LEU A 30 -6.55 -16.96 -3.11
C LEU A 30 -5.17 -16.96 -3.77
N GLY A 31 -4.56 -15.79 -3.98
CA GLY A 31 -3.19 -15.68 -4.48
C GLY A 31 -2.20 -16.38 -3.55
N PHE A 32 -2.26 -16.07 -2.26
CA PHE A 32 -1.39 -16.68 -1.25
C PHE A 32 -1.56 -18.21 -1.19
N LEU A 33 -2.79 -18.68 -1.05
CA LEU A 33 -3.10 -20.12 -0.99
C LEU A 33 -2.70 -20.84 -2.27
N PHE A 34 -2.93 -20.23 -3.43
CA PHE A 34 -2.52 -20.77 -4.72
C PHE A 34 -1.01 -21.01 -4.75
N THR A 35 -0.20 -20.00 -4.41
CA THR A 35 1.26 -20.14 -4.40
C THR A 35 1.73 -21.11 -3.32
N PHE A 36 1.09 -21.12 -2.15
CA PHE A 36 1.42 -22.04 -1.07
C PHE A 36 1.20 -23.51 -1.47
N ILE A 37 0.13 -23.82 -2.19
CA ILE A 37 -0.26 -25.20 -2.54
C ILE A 37 0.38 -25.65 -3.86
N LEU A 38 0.36 -24.80 -4.89
CA LEU A 38 0.71 -25.16 -6.27
C LEU A 38 2.04 -24.56 -6.74
N GLY A 39 2.59 -23.60 -5.98
CA GLY A 39 3.71 -22.77 -6.42
C GLY A 39 3.27 -21.67 -7.39
N HIS A 40 4.11 -20.65 -7.57
CA HIS A 40 3.82 -19.54 -8.49
C HIS A 40 4.34 -19.84 -9.91
N PRO A 41 3.50 -19.87 -10.98
CA PRO A 41 3.93 -20.24 -12.33
C PRO A 41 4.75 -19.15 -13.04
N PHE A 42 4.57 -17.87 -12.68
CA PHE A 42 5.20 -16.70 -13.34
C PHE A 42 5.86 -15.69 -12.36
N PRO A 43 6.75 -16.11 -11.45
CA PRO A 43 7.16 -15.29 -10.30
C PRO A 43 7.87 -13.99 -10.69
N ASN A 44 8.64 -14.00 -11.77
CA ASN A 44 9.35 -12.80 -12.24
C ASN A 44 8.41 -11.83 -12.99
N GLN A 45 7.49 -12.36 -13.78
CA GLN A 45 6.54 -11.56 -14.56
C GLN A 45 5.50 -10.90 -13.64
N SER A 46 5.03 -11.60 -12.61
CA SER A 46 4.06 -11.06 -11.64
C SER A 46 4.58 -9.82 -10.93
N LYS A 47 5.87 -9.78 -10.54
CA LYS A 47 6.47 -8.59 -9.90
C LYS A 47 6.34 -7.33 -10.76
N ASN A 48 6.64 -7.44 -12.06
CA ASN A 48 6.50 -6.32 -12.99
C ASN A 48 5.02 -5.99 -13.24
N ALA A 49 4.17 -7.00 -13.40
CA ALA A 49 2.74 -6.82 -13.61
C ALA A 49 2.09 -6.06 -12.43
N ILE A 50 2.38 -6.42 -11.18
CA ILE A 50 1.89 -5.73 -9.98
C ILE A 50 2.20 -4.24 -10.05
N HIS A 51 3.45 -3.88 -10.35
CA HIS A 51 3.86 -2.48 -10.42
C HIS A 51 3.16 -1.68 -11.53
N VAL A 52 2.89 -2.31 -12.68
CA VAL A 52 2.24 -1.66 -13.82
C VAL A 52 0.73 -1.56 -13.58
N LEU A 53 0.10 -2.66 -13.23
CA LEU A 53 -1.35 -2.73 -12.99
C LEU A 53 -1.77 -1.81 -11.84
N LEU A 54 -0.99 -1.73 -10.76
CA LEU A 54 -1.27 -0.80 -9.66
C LEU A 54 -1.26 0.65 -10.14
N LYS A 55 -0.26 1.05 -10.93
CA LYS A 55 -0.17 2.43 -11.45
C LYS A 55 -1.33 2.75 -12.39
N ILE A 56 -1.67 1.84 -13.31
CA ILE A 56 -2.79 2.01 -14.23
C ILE A 56 -4.10 2.12 -13.46
N SER A 57 -4.32 1.23 -12.49
CA SER A 57 -5.52 1.23 -11.65
C SER A 57 -5.64 2.54 -10.88
N VAL A 58 -4.57 2.99 -10.23
CA VAL A 58 -4.59 4.25 -9.46
C VAL A 58 -4.85 5.45 -10.37
N ILE A 59 -4.17 5.55 -11.52
CA ILE A 59 -4.41 6.64 -12.47
C ILE A 59 -5.87 6.62 -12.94
N GLY A 60 -6.38 5.44 -13.29
CA GLY A 60 -7.73 5.26 -13.78
C GLY A 60 -8.81 5.56 -12.73
N LEU A 61 -8.56 5.26 -11.45
CA LEU A 61 -9.41 5.69 -10.35
C LEU A 61 -9.52 7.22 -10.25
N GLY A 62 -8.52 7.97 -10.70
CA GLY A 62 -8.57 9.44 -10.78
C GLY A 62 -9.71 9.95 -11.64
N PHE A 63 -10.16 9.20 -12.66
CA PHE A 63 -11.32 9.58 -13.48
C PHE A 63 -12.66 9.48 -12.74
N GLY A 64 -12.69 9.04 -11.48
CA GLY A 64 -13.89 9.05 -10.64
C GLY A 64 -13.79 9.98 -9.44
N MET A 65 -12.80 10.89 -9.41
CA MET A 65 -12.53 11.74 -8.25
C MET A 65 -12.70 13.22 -8.55
N SER A 66 -13.33 13.92 -7.61
CA SER A 66 -13.44 15.38 -7.60
C SER A 66 -12.19 16.03 -7.02
N VAL A 67 -11.65 17.04 -7.72
CA VAL A 67 -10.50 17.84 -7.27
C VAL A 67 -10.81 18.59 -5.98
N THR A 68 -12.04 19.09 -5.83
CA THR A 68 -12.47 19.86 -4.65
C THR A 68 -12.48 18.96 -3.41
N GLU A 69 -13.09 17.78 -3.53
CA GLU A 69 -13.14 16.79 -2.45
C GLU A 69 -11.75 16.24 -2.14
N THR A 70 -10.94 16.01 -3.16
CA THR A 70 -9.54 15.57 -3.01
C THR A 70 -8.71 16.58 -2.23
N ILE A 71 -8.82 17.87 -2.56
CA ILE A 71 -8.12 18.94 -1.83
C ILE A 71 -8.59 19.00 -0.37
N LYS A 72 -9.89 18.88 -0.14
CA LYS A 72 -10.45 18.88 1.22
C LYS A 72 -9.92 17.68 2.03
N ALA A 73 -10.07 16.46 1.52
CA ALA A 73 -9.56 15.25 2.16
C ALA A 73 -8.04 15.30 2.39
N SER A 74 -7.28 15.88 1.46
CA SER A 74 -5.82 16.07 1.61
C SER A 74 -5.48 17.05 2.73
N LYS A 75 -6.23 18.15 2.87
CA LYS A 75 -6.04 19.14 3.94
C LYS A 75 -6.37 18.55 5.30
N ASP A 76 -7.53 17.91 5.41
CA ASP A 76 -8.00 17.31 6.67
C ASP A 76 -7.03 16.19 7.11
N GLY A 77 -6.55 15.39 6.15
CA GLY A 77 -5.58 14.33 6.39
C GLY A 77 -4.13 14.81 6.60
N PHE A 78 -3.79 16.08 6.33
CA PHE A 78 -2.39 16.55 6.33
C PHE A 78 -1.77 16.53 7.71
N VAL A 79 -2.46 17.07 8.72
CA VAL A 79 -1.93 17.20 10.09
C VAL A 79 -1.71 15.82 10.71
N ILE A 80 -2.73 14.96 10.66
CA ILE A 80 -2.62 13.58 11.15
C ILE A 80 -1.55 12.80 10.39
N THR A 81 -1.41 13.02 9.08
CA THR A 81 -0.34 12.42 8.27
C THR A 81 1.04 12.85 8.78
N ALA A 82 1.28 14.15 8.94
CA ALA A 82 2.57 14.67 9.39
C ALA A 82 2.93 14.13 10.79
N LEU A 83 1.97 14.16 11.73
CA LEU A 83 2.12 13.61 13.07
C LEU A 83 2.40 12.10 13.03
N SER A 84 1.62 11.35 12.24
CA SER A 84 1.77 9.89 12.10
C SER A 84 3.18 9.52 11.60
N ILE A 85 3.70 10.23 10.59
CA ILE A 85 5.04 10.02 10.04
C ILE A 85 6.09 10.31 11.11
N PHE A 86 6.01 11.47 11.76
CA PHE A 86 6.97 11.88 12.77
C PHE A 86 7.01 10.91 13.96
N LEU A 87 5.86 10.53 14.48
CA LEU A 87 5.74 9.61 15.61
C LEU A 87 6.24 8.20 15.23
N THR A 88 5.88 7.70 14.04
CA THR A 88 6.35 6.40 13.55
C THR A 88 7.86 6.36 13.41
N ILE A 89 8.46 7.41 12.84
CA ILE A 89 9.92 7.51 12.71
C ILE A 89 10.58 7.56 14.08
N SER A 90 10.08 8.41 14.97
CA SER A 90 10.64 8.59 16.31
C SER A 90 10.59 7.30 17.13
N LEU A 91 9.41 6.68 17.22
CA LEU A 91 9.22 5.40 17.90
C LEU A 91 10.08 4.30 17.28
N GLY A 92 10.13 4.23 15.95
CA GLY A 92 10.92 3.24 15.23
C GLY A 92 12.41 3.35 15.54
N LEU A 93 12.98 4.56 15.54
CA LEU A 93 14.39 4.77 15.86
C LEU A 93 14.74 4.35 17.29
N LEU A 94 13.80 4.51 18.24
CA LEU A 94 13.94 4.00 19.60
C LEU A 94 13.89 2.46 19.64
N LEU A 95 12.93 1.86 18.94
CA LEU A 95 12.75 0.41 18.88
C LEU A 95 13.92 -0.32 18.20
N ILE A 96 14.63 0.32 17.26
CA ILE A 96 15.83 -0.26 16.65
C ILE A 96 16.85 -0.61 17.73
N LYS A 97 17.07 0.31 18.68
CA LYS A 97 17.99 0.11 19.81
C LYS A 97 17.45 -0.91 20.80
N ALA A 98 16.16 -0.80 21.17
CA ALA A 98 15.53 -1.66 22.17
C ALA A 98 15.50 -3.14 21.74
N LEU A 99 15.13 -3.41 20.48
CA LEU A 99 15.00 -4.78 19.94
C LEU A 99 16.29 -5.30 19.30
N LYS A 100 17.36 -4.48 19.26
CA LYS A 100 18.66 -4.79 18.65
C LYS A 100 18.50 -5.23 17.17
N ILE A 101 17.74 -4.46 16.41
CA ILE A 101 17.54 -4.65 14.96
C ILE A 101 18.71 -4.02 14.21
N ASP A 102 19.13 -4.60 13.09
CA ASP A 102 20.08 -3.94 12.19
C ASP A 102 19.57 -2.55 11.77
N LYS A 103 20.45 -1.55 11.78
CA LYS A 103 20.04 -0.16 11.56
C LYS A 103 19.44 0.06 10.17
N LYS A 104 19.96 -0.59 9.13
CA LYS A 104 19.41 -0.44 7.77
C LYS A 104 18.08 -1.15 7.64
N LEU A 105 17.98 -2.39 8.13
CA LEU A 105 16.72 -3.15 8.13
C LEU A 105 15.62 -2.39 8.90
N GLY A 106 15.93 -1.95 10.12
CA GLY A 106 15.04 -1.16 10.94
C GLY A 106 14.57 0.11 10.23
N PHE A 107 15.49 0.87 9.65
CA PHE A 107 15.15 2.12 8.96
C PHE A 107 14.31 1.89 7.68
N LEU A 108 14.52 0.80 6.95
CA LEU A 108 13.64 0.44 5.82
C LEU A 108 12.23 0.08 6.31
N MET A 109 12.09 -0.68 7.39
CA MET A 109 10.77 -1.01 7.97
C MET A 109 10.04 0.23 8.49
N ILE A 110 10.75 1.15 9.14
CA ILE A 110 10.22 2.47 9.52
C ILE A 110 9.73 3.23 8.30
N SER A 111 10.57 3.32 7.26
CA SER A 111 10.27 4.07 6.04
C SER A 111 9.04 3.49 5.33
N GLY A 112 8.96 2.16 5.23
CA GLY A 112 7.82 1.45 4.67
C GLY A 112 6.54 1.71 5.46
N THR A 113 6.61 1.57 6.78
CA THR A 113 5.48 1.76 7.70
C THR A 113 4.96 3.19 7.70
N ALA A 114 5.86 4.17 7.71
CA ALA A 114 5.51 5.57 7.83
C ALA A 114 4.88 6.17 6.56
N ILE A 115 5.00 5.57 5.37
CA ILE A 115 4.56 6.21 4.13
C ILE A 115 3.70 5.28 3.25
N CYS A 116 4.32 4.58 2.30
CA CYS A 116 3.63 3.77 1.29
C CYS A 116 4.36 2.44 1.02
N GLY A 117 5.01 1.90 2.05
CA GLY A 117 5.44 0.52 2.08
C GLY A 117 6.59 0.27 1.13
N GLY A 118 6.38 -0.61 0.15
CA GLY A 118 7.39 -0.98 -0.84
C GLY A 118 7.98 0.21 -1.61
N SER A 119 7.18 1.23 -1.95
CA SER A 119 7.65 2.42 -2.66
C SER A 119 8.62 3.25 -1.82
N ALA A 120 8.36 3.40 -0.52
CA ALA A 120 9.26 4.08 0.40
C ALA A 120 10.54 3.26 0.62
N ILE A 121 10.42 1.94 0.78
CA ILE A 121 11.59 1.05 0.86
C ILE A 121 12.45 1.20 -0.39
N ALA A 122 11.86 1.13 -1.59
CA ALA A 122 12.59 1.24 -2.85
C ALA A 122 13.28 2.61 -3.02
N ALA A 123 12.67 3.70 -2.53
CA ALA A 123 13.27 5.03 -2.58
C ALA A 123 14.42 5.20 -1.59
N ILE A 124 14.29 4.65 -0.38
CA ILE A 124 15.28 4.81 0.71
C ILE A 124 16.44 3.81 0.60
N SER A 125 16.20 2.62 0.05
CA SER A 125 17.23 1.57 -0.13
C SER A 125 18.53 2.04 -0.78
N PRO A 126 18.53 2.76 -1.92
CA PRO A 126 19.76 3.30 -2.51
C PRO A 126 20.38 4.41 -1.65
N VAL A 127 19.56 5.20 -0.95
CA VAL A 127 20.02 6.28 -0.07
C VAL A 127 20.87 5.74 1.06
N ILE A 128 20.45 4.64 1.70
CA ILE A 128 21.17 4.04 2.83
C ILE A 128 22.12 2.90 2.41
N LYS A 129 22.24 2.63 1.10
CA LYS A 129 23.02 1.53 0.51
C LYS A 129 22.68 0.18 1.15
N ALA A 130 21.39 -0.16 1.19
CA ALA A 130 20.93 -1.47 1.67
C ALA A 130 21.23 -2.58 0.66
N ASP A 131 21.56 -3.77 1.16
CA ASP A 131 21.73 -4.96 0.31
C ASP A 131 20.38 -5.61 -0.04
N ASN A 132 20.36 -6.43 -1.08
CA ASN A 132 19.13 -7.07 -1.58
C ASN A 132 18.44 -7.94 -0.53
N LYS A 133 19.20 -8.57 0.39
CA LYS A 133 18.63 -9.39 1.46
C LYS A 133 17.84 -8.53 2.44
N THR A 134 18.41 -7.41 2.88
CA THR A 134 17.80 -6.43 3.78
C THR A 134 16.56 -5.81 3.16
N ILE A 135 16.62 -5.47 1.87
CA ILE A 135 15.48 -4.93 1.12
C ILE A 135 14.36 -5.97 1.06
N SER A 136 14.68 -7.22 0.72
CA SER A 136 13.68 -8.30 0.58
C SER A 136 13.01 -8.61 1.92
N MET A 137 13.78 -8.67 3.03
CA MET A 137 13.22 -8.87 4.37
C MET A 137 12.27 -7.72 4.76
N ALA A 138 12.68 -6.46 4.55
CA ALA A 138 11.83 -5.31 4.87
C ALA A 138 10.52 -5.32 4.06
N ILE A 139 10.61 -5.60 2.76
CA ILE A 139 9.46 -5.71 1.85
C ILE A 139 8.54 -6.85 2.29
N GLY A 140 9.09 -8.02 2.61
CA GLY A 140 8.33 -9.20 3.04
C GLY A 140 7.53 -8.95 4.32
N VAL A 141 8.17 -8.37 5.34
CA VAL A 141 7.48 -8.03 6.61
C VAL A 141 6.37 -6.99 6.38
N VAL A 142 6.63 -5.94 5.60
CA VAL A 142 5.62 -4.92 5.30
C VAL A 142 4.44 -5.50 4.53
N PHE A 143 4.68 -6.32 3.51
CA PHE A 143 3.61 -6.96 2.75
C PHE A 143 2.80 -7.95 3.59
N LEU A 144 3.45 -8.70 4.49
CA LEU A 144 2.73 -9.57 5.42
C LEU A 144 1.75 -8.77 6.27
N LEU A 145 2.22 -7.71 6.93
CA LEU A 145 1.35 -6.89 7.78
C LEU A 145 0.24 -6.23 6.98
N ASN A 146 0.51 -5.75 5.76
CA ASN A 146 -0.51 -5.16 4.91
C ASN A 146 -1.57 -6.17 4.44
N SER A 147 -1.17 -7.42 4.20
CA SER A 147 -2.10 -8.50 3.85
C SER A 147 -3.06 -8.78 5.01
N ILE A 148 -2.55 -8.80 6.25
CA ILE A 148 -3.38 -8.90 7.45
C ILE A 148 -4.28 -7.68 7.57
N ALA A 149 -3.73 -6.48 7.38
CA ALA A 149 -4.44 -5.23 7.47
C ALA A 149 -5.64 -5.17 6.52
N LEU A 150 -5.45 -5.56 5.26
CA LEU A 150 -6.49 -5.61 4.25
C LEU A 150 -7.71 -6.43 4.70
N LEU A 151 -7.45 -7.57 5.37
CA LEU A 151 -8.51 -8.47 5.86
C LEU A 151 -9.23 -7.93 7.10
N ILE A 152 -8.48 -7.39 8.07
CA ILE A 152 -9.05 -7.04 9.38
C ILE A 152 -9.66 -5.64 9.40
N PHE A 153 -9.12 -4.68 8.63
CA PHE A 153 -9.50 -3.28 8.74
C PHE A 153 -10.98 -3.03 8.44
N PRO A 154 -11.56 -3.52 7.32
CA PRO A 154 -12.98 -3.30 7.05
C PRO A 154 -13.89 -3.79 8.18
N SER A 155 -13.60 -4.98 8.73
CA SER A 155 -14.33 -5.55 9.86
C SER A 155 -14.21 -4.68 11.12
N LEU A 156 -13.01 -4.19 11.43
CA LEU A 156 -12.80 -3.26 12.55
C LEU A 156 -13.50 -1.91 12.31
N GLY A 157 -13.51 -1.41 11.08
CA GLY A 157 -14.21 -0.17 10.73
C GLY A 157 -15.71 -0.28 10.98
N HIS A 158 -16.33 -1.40 10.63
CA HIS A 158 -17.74 -1.66 10.96
C HIS A 158 -17.96 -1.84 12.47
N LEU A 159 -17.05 -2.54 13.16
CA LEU A 159 -17.12 -2.73 14.61
C LEU A 159 -17.10 -1.40 15.37
N PHE A 160 -16.29 -0.43 14.93
CA PHE A 160 -16.22 0.91 15.50
C PHE A 160 -17.27 1.89 14.93
N ASN A 161 -18.16 1.43 14.04
CA ASN A 161 -19.17 2.24 13.35
C ASN A 161 -18.59 3.50 12.68
N LEU A 162 -17.43 3.36 12.02
CA LEU A 162 -16.79 4.48 11.35
C LEU A 162 -17.62 4.92 10.13
N SER A 163 -17.66 6.23 9.87
CA SER A 163 -18.14 6.71 8.57
C SER A 163 -17.16 6.32 7.47
N GLN A 164 -17.59 6.36 6.20
CA GLN A 164 -16.68 6.13 5.07
C GLN A 164 -15.52 7.13 5.06
N THR A 165 -15.77 8.40 5.42
CA THR A 165 -14.74 9.42 5.59
C THR A 165 -13.69 9.04 6.64
N GLN A 166 -14.15 8.60 7.81
CA GLN A 166 -13.30 8.21 8.92
C GLN A 166 -12.49 6.96 8.58
N PHE A 167 -13.15 5.92 8.03
CA PHE A 167 -12.49 4.69 7.62
C PHE A 167 -11.47 4.94 6.51
N GLY A 168 -11.82 5.74 5.49
CA GLY A 168 -10.92 6.07 4.39
C GLY A 168 -9.65 6.78 4.88
N THR A 169 -9.81 7.73 5.81
CA THR A 169 -8.68 8.43 6.43
C THR A 169 -7.85 7.48 7.30
N TRP A 170 -8.51 6.67 8.13
CA TRP A 170 -7.85 5.75 9.06
C TRP A 170 -7.05 4.69 8.33
N CYS A 171 -7.65 4.00 7.36
CA CYS A 171 -6.95 2.95 6.62
C CYS A 171 -5.80 3.52 5.79
N ALA A 172 -5.94 4.71 5.19
CA ALA A 172 -4.85 5.37 4.47
C ALA A 172 -3.63 5.68 5.35
N ILE A 173 -3.86 5.95 6.63
CA ILE A 173 -2.81 6.24 7.62
C ILE A 173 -2.19 4.95 8.16
N ALA A 174 -3.03 3.99 8.55
CA ALA A 174 -2.63 2.82 9.32
C ALA A 174 -2.22 1.60 8.47
N ILE A 175 -2.70 1.46 7.23
CA ILE A 175 -2.25 0.40 6.32
C ILE A 175 -1.07 0.93 5.51
N HIS A 176 -0.01 0.15 5.30
CA HIS A 176 1.28 0.71 4.88
C HIS A 176 1.50 0.75 3.37
N ASP A 177 0.65 0.14 2.53
CA ASP A 177 0.79 0.21 1.07
C ASP A 177 -0.49 0.66 0.36
N THR A 178 -0.34 1.14 -0.87
CA THR A 178 -1.46 1.67 -1.66
C THR A 178 -2.43 0.57 -2.10
N SER A 179 -1.95 -0.58 -2.57
CA SER A 179 -2.81 -1.68 -3.01
C SER A 179 -3.76 -2.18 -1.91
N SER A 180 -3.26 -2.34 -0.69
CA SER A 180 -3.99 -2.84 0.47
C SER A 180 -4.93 -1.79 1.06
N VAL A 181 -4.51 -0.51 1.08
CA VAL A 181 -5.41 0.61 1.42
C VAL A 181 -6.60 0.64 0.47
N VAL A 182 -6.31 0.64 -0.83
CA VAL A 182 -7.34 0.76 -1.86
C VAL A 182 -8.22 -0.49 -1.87
N GLY A 183 -7.64 -1.67 -1.63
CA GLY A 183 -8.39 -2.93 -1.49
C GLY A 183 -9.36 -2.93 -0.31
N ALA A 184 -8.90 -2.47 0.87
CA ALA A 184 -9.74 -2.36 2.06
C ALA A 184 -10.82 -1.27 1.92
N ALA A 185 -10.47 -0.12 1.34
CA ALA A 185 -11.39 0.98 1.13
C ALA A 185 -12.46 0.65 0.08
N LEU A 186 -12.09 -0.08 -0.99
CA LEU A 186 -13.04 -0.56 -2.00
C LEU A 186 -14.12 -1.47 -1.39
N GLU A 187 -13.76 -2.28 -0.40
CA GLU A 187 -14.72 -3.13 0.33
C GLU A 187 -15.65 -2.30 1.23
N TYR A 188 -15.16 -1.17 1.75
CA TYR A 188 -15.89 -0.34 2.70
C TYR A 188 -16.84 0.67 2.04
N GLY A 189 -16.51 1.15 0.84
CA GLY A 189 -17.39 1.99 0.01
C GLY A 189 -16.65 2.98 -0.88
N ASP A 190 -17.38 3.60 -1.81
CA ASP A 190 -16.82 4.48 -2.83
C ASP A 190 -16.24 5.79 -2.26
N GLU A 191 -16.87 6.37 -1.23
CA GLU A 191 -16.36 7.56 -0.57
C GLU A 191 -15.07 7.24 0.21
N ALA A 192 -15.06 6.10 0.92
CA ALA A 192 -13.87 5.61 1.61
C ALA A 192 -12.71 5.39 0.63
N LEU A 193 -13.00 4.79 -0.52
CA LEU A 193 -12.03 4.58 -1.61
C LEU A 193 -11.43 5.88 -2.11
N GLN A 194 -12.25 6.90 -2.35
CA GLN A 194 -11.80 8.22 -2.82
C GLN A 194 -10.89 8.91 -1.79
N ILE A 195 -11.33 8.96 -0.54
CA ILE A 195 -10.58 9.59 0.55
C ILE A 195 -9.29 8.85 0.81
N ALA A 196 -9.36 7.52 0.90
CA ALA A 196 -8.19 6.70 1.20
C ALA A 196 -7.11 6.82 0.12
N THR A 197 -7.51 6.74 -1.15
CA THR A 197 -6.59 6.86 -2.28
C THR A 197 -5.93 8.25 -2.27
N THR A 198 -6.72 9.29 -2.08
CA THR A 198 -6.25 10.68 -2.02
C THR A 198 -5.20 10.89 -0.93
N VAL A 199 -5.55 10.55 0.32
CA VAL A 199 -4.65 10.71 1.47
C VAL A 199 -3.37 9.87 1.29
N LYS A 200 -3.49 8.68 0.68
CA LYS A 200 -2.34 7.80 0.43
C LYS A 200 -1.37 8.34 -0.62
N LEU A 201 -1.90 8.96 -1.68
CA LEU A 201 -1.08 9.57 -2.72
C LEU A 201 -0.39 10.84 -2.21
N ALA A 202 -1.10 11.68 -1.46
CA ALA A 202 -0.51 12.84 -0.78
C ALA A 202 0.65 12.42 0.15
N ARG A 203 0.48 11.32 0.91
CA ARG A 203 1.54 10.74 1.75
C ARG A 203 2.79 10.36 0.97
N THR A 204 2.65 9.89 -0.26
CA THR A 204 3.80 9.44 -1.05
C THR A 204 4.81 10.58 -1.31
N LEU A 205 4.37 11.83 -1.33
CA LEU A 205 5.27 12.99 -1.47
C LEU A 205 6.23 13.15 -0.27
N TRP A 206 5.89 12.60 0.89
CA TRP A 206 6.74 12.61 2.08
C TRP A 206 7.99 11.73 1.96
N ILE A 207 8.12 10.94 0.88
CA ILE A 207 9.38 10.28 0.51
C ILE A 207 10.50 11.32 0.37
N ILE A 208 10.19 12.53 -0.13
CA ILE A 208 11.19 13.59 -0.32
C ILE A 208 11.83 14.01 1.02
N PRO A 209 11.08 14.54 2.01
CA PRO A 209 11.68 14.90 3.30
C PRO A 209 12.30 13.71 4.03
N LEU A 210 11.69 12.52 3.96
CA LEU A 210 12.27 11.31 4.54
C LEU A 210 13.63 10.95 3.89
N SER A 211 13.78 11.14 2.58
CA SER A 211 15.04 10.88 1.87
C SER A 211 16.15 11.84 2.33
N PHE A 212 15.83 13.12 2.53
CA PHE A 212 16.77 14.09 3.10
C PHE A 212 17.17 13.71 4.53
N PHE A 213 16.21 13.32 5.36
CA PHE A 213 16.48 12.83 6.70
C PHE A 213 17.37 11.58 6.69
N ALA A 214 17.10 10.63 5.79
CA ALA A 214 17.90 9.43 5.60
C ALA A 214 19.34 9.75 5.17
N MET A 215 19.52 10.70 4.24
CA MET A 215 20.84 11.16 3.80
C MET A 215 21.65 11.73 4.97
N ALA A 216 21.02 12.55 5.83
CA ALA A 216 21.67 13.08 7.02
C ALA A 216 22.04 11.97 8.02
N LEU A 217 21.09 11.06 8.31
CA LEU A 217 21.25 10.01 9.31
C LEU A 217 22.30 8.94 8.93
N PHE A 218 22.47 8.69 7.62
CA PHE A 218 23.42 7.71 7.08
C PHE A 218 24.65 8.34 6.42
N LYS A 219 24.79 9.67 6.48
CA LYS A 219 25.90 10.44 5.88
C LYS A 219 26.09 10.16 4.38
N SER A 220 25.00 9.98 3.66
CA SER A 220 25.01 9.74 2.21
C SER A 220 24.99 11.06 1.44
N LYS A 221 25.89 11.22 0.45
CA LYS A 221 25.97 12.40 -0.42
C LYS A 221 25.47 12.08 -1.84
N ASN A 222 24.83 13.05 -2.49
CA ASN A 222 24.45 13.06 -3.93
C ASN A 222 23.54 11.91 -4.42
N GLN A 223 22.55 11.49 -3.63
CA GLN A 223 21.58 10.49 -4.08
C GLN A 223 20.37 11.12 -4.78
N LYS A 224 20.02 10.63 -5.97
CA LYS A 224 18.83 11.08 -6.71
C LYS A 224 17.57 10.52 -6.06
N ILE A 225 16.67 11.42 -5.62
CA ILE A 225 15.36 11.05 -5.08
C ILE A 225 14.45 10.67 -6.26
N LYS A 226 13.86 9.47 -6.23
CA LYS A 226 12.91 9.02 -7.25
C LYS A 226 11.51 9.52 -6.92
N ILE A 227 10.93 10.32 -7.81
CA ILE A 227 9.54 10.79 -7.70
C ILE A 227 8.62 9.80 -8.45
N PRO A 228 7.50 9.37 -7.85
CA PRO A 228 6.55 8.49 -8.51
C PRO A 228 5.68 9.26 -9.51
N TYR A 229 6.11 9.27 -10.77
CA TYR A 229 5.41 9.99 -11.86
C TYR A 229 3.94 9.58 -12.08
N PHE A 230 3.51 8.39 -11.62
CA PHE A 230 2.11 7.98 -11.75
C PHE A 230 1.15 8.89 -10.95
N ILE A 231 1.64 9.61 -9.93
CA ILE A 231 0.86 10.62 -9.20
C ILE A 231 0.44 11.75 -10.15
N LEU A 232 1.31 12.16 -11.08
CA LEU A 232 0.95 13.18 -12.08
C LEU A 232 -0.15 12.68 -13.01
N GLY A 233 -0.09 11.42 -13.44
CA GLY A 233 -1.15 10.79 -14.23
C GLY A 233 -2.49 10.78 -13.50
N PHE A 234 -2.48 10.44 -12.20
CA PHE A 234 -3.67 10.50 -11.34
C PHE A 234 -4.24 11.92 -11.24
N ILE A 235 -3.39 12.93 -11.02
CA ILE A 235 -3.81 14.34 -10.95
C ILE A 235 -4.45 14.77 -12.27
N VAL A 236 -3.84 14.43 -13.41
CA VAL A 236 -4.40 14.74 -14.74
C VAL A 236 -5.77 14.06 -14.92
N ALA A 237 -5.89 12.77 -14.62
CA ALA A 237 -7.15 12.05 -14.71
C ALA A 237 -8.27 12.68 -13.85
N MET A 238 -7.93 13.08 -12.62
CA MET A 238 -8.84 13.79 -11.71
C MET A 238 -9.27 15.15 -12.24
N LEU A 239 -8.35 15.94 -12.80
CA LEU A 239 -8.68 17.23 -13.41
C LEU A 239 -9.58 17.05 -14.63
N LEU A 240 -9.31 16.05 -15.48
CA LEU A 240 -10.15 15.73 -16.64
C LEU A 240 -11.59 15.38 -16.20
N ASN A 241 -11.74 14.59 -15.14
CA ASN A 241 -13.07 14.28 -14.60
C ASN A 241 -13.75 15.50 -13.97
N SER A 242 -13.03 16.26 -13.13
CA SER A 242 -13.57 17.40 -12.38
C SER A 242 -14.05 18.54 -13.28
N TYR A 243 -13.37 18.77 -14.40
CA TYR A 243 -13.77 19.77 -15.40
C TYR A 243 -14.68 19.19 -16.50
N GLN A 244 -15.13 17.94 -16.35
CA GLN A 244 -16.01 17.25 -17.29
C GLN A 244 -15.47 17.27 -18.74
N LEU A 245 -14.14 17.18 -18.89
CA LEU A 245 -13.46 17.24 -20.19
C LEU A 245 -13.58 15.92 -20.99
N ILE A 246 -14.17 14.88 -20.37
CA ILE A 246 -14.49 13.61 -21.02
C ILE A 246 -15.93 13.18 -20.67
N PRO A 247 -16.59 12.38 -21.51
CA PRO A 247 -17.94 11.90 -21.23
C PRO A 247 -18.01 11.09 -19.92
N GLU A 248 -19.10 11.26 -19.17
CA GLU A 248 -19.32 10.57 -17.89
C GLU A 248 -19.28 9.04 -18.05
N LEU A 249 -19.90 8.51 -19.11
CA LEU A 249 -19.87 7.07 -19.41
C LEU A 249 -18.45 6.52 -19.56
N VAL A 250 -17.55 7.30 -20.16
CA VAL A 250 -16.14 6.93 -20.33
C VAL A 250 -15.44 6.94 -18.97
N SER A 251 -15.66 7.97 -18.16
CA SER A 251 -15.13 8.08 -16.79
C SER A 251 -15.52 6.87 -15.94
N VAL A 252 -16.83 6.56 -15.87
CA VAL A 252 -17.38 5.45 -15.09
C VAL A 252 -16.79 4.11 -15.56
N SER A 253 -16.67 3.92 -16.88
CA SER A 253 -16.09 2.69 -17.45
C SER A 253 -14.61 2.52 -17.09
N ILE A 254 -13.81 3.60 -17.14
CA ILE A 254 -12.40 3.57 -16.75
C ILE A 254 -12.27 3.25 -15.26
N VAL A 255 -13.08 3.86 -14.41
CA VAL A 255 -13.08 3.60 -12.95
C VAL A 255 -13.42 2.14 -12.68
N ASP A 256 -14.43 1.58 -13.35
CA ASP A 256 -14.83 0.20 -13.18
C ASP A 256 -13.73 -0.80 -13.60
N ILE A 257 -13.09 -0.56 -14.75
CA ILE A 257 -11.93 -1.34 -15.20
C ILE A 257 -10.79 -1.23 -14.18
N SER A 258 -10.54 -0.04 -13.65
CA SER A 258 -9.48 0.21 -12.68
C SER A 258 -9.68 -0.56 -11.37
N LYS A 259 -10.91 -0.61 -10.87
CA LYS A 259 -11.27 -1.44 -9.70
C LYS A 259 -10.97 -2.92 -9.95
N ARG A 260 -11.32 -3.45 -11.13
CA ARG A 260 -11.05 -4.85 -11.52
C ARG A 260 -9.55 -5.14 -11.63
N LEU A 261 -8.78 -4.25 -12.27
CA LEU A 261 -7.33 -4.37 -12.37
C LEU A 261 -6.67 -4.36 -10.98
N LEU A 262 -7.25 -3.66 -10.02
CA LEU A 262 -6.77 -3.65 -8.65
C LEU A 262 -7.01 -4.98 -7.93
N VAL A 263 -8.18 -5.60 -8.10
CA VAL A 263 -8.46 -6.94 -7.56
C VAL A 263 -7.48 -7.97 -8.14
N ILE A 264 -7.21 -7.91 -9.46
CA ILE A 264 -6.19 -8.74 -10.11
C ILE A 264 -4.80 -8.47 -9.51
N THR A 265 -4.46 -7.19 -9.29
CA THR A 265 -3.19 -6.80 -8.66
C THR A 265 -3.05 -7.41 -7.27
N LEU A 266 -4.11 -7.41 -6.45
CA LEU A 266 -4.11 -8.01 -5.12
C LEU A 266 -3.94 -9.53 -5.14
N PHE A 267 -4.55 -10.22 -6.12
CA PHE A 267 -4.27 -11.63 -6.36
C PHE A 267 -2.79 -11.88 -6.66
N LEU A 268 -2.19 -11.09 -7.55
CA LEU A 268 -0.77 -11.22 -7.89
C LEU A 268 0.14 -10.90 -6.69
N VAL A 269 -0.22 -9.91 -5.87
CA VAL A 269 0.48 -9.57 -4.62
C VAL A 269 0.43 -10.76 -3.67
N GLY A 270 -0.75 -11.32 -3.40
CA GLY A 270 -0.91 -12.51 -2.57
C GLY A 270 -0.10 -13.69 -3.10
N ALA A 271 -0.12 -13.92 -4.41
CA ALA A 271 0.66 -14.97 -5.05
C ALA A 271 2.18 -14.73 -4.97
N SER A 272 2.62 -13.48 -4.86
CA SER A 272 4.04 -13.12 -4.72
C SER A 272 4.56 -13.18 -3.29
N LEU A 273 3.69 -13.42 -2.30
CA LEU A 273 4.09 -13.62 -0.91
C LEU A 273 4.86 -14.95 -0.78
N SER A 274 6.14 -14.84 -0.45
CA SER A 274 7.03 -15.97 -0.27
C SER A 274 7.13 -16.35 1.21
N VAL A 275 6.70 -17.57 1.56
CA VAL A 275 6.82 -18.09 2.93
C VAL A 275 8.28 -18.23 3.35
N SER A 276 9.20 -18.48 2.41
CA SER A 276 10.64 -18.51 2.70
C SER A 276 11.17 -17.13 3.08
N ASP A 277 10.73 -16.06 2.42
CA ASP A 277 11.18 -14.69 2.73
C ASP A 277 10.73 -14.28 4.15
N LEU A 278 9.55 -14.75 4.58
CA LEU A 278 9.03 -14.53 5.94
C LEU A 278 9.81 -15.33 6.99
N LYS A 279 10.17 -16.58 6.69
CA LYS A 279 10.97 -17.43 7.59
C LYS A 279 12.40 -16.91 7.73
N GLU A 280 13.00 -16.42 6.65
CA GLU A 280 14.37 -15.89 6.64
C GLU A 280 14.50 -14.53 7.37
N SER A 281 13.40 -13.76 7.45
CA SER A 281 13.39 -12.45 8.13
C SER A 281 13.59 -12.56 9.65
N GLY A 282 13.32 -13.72 10.24
CA GLY A 282 13.36 -13.92 11.69
C GLY A 282 12.21 -13.21 12.43
N PHE A 283 12.06 -13.50 13.72
CA PHE A 283 10.92 -13.02 14.51
C PHE A 283 11.03 -11.53 14.89
N LYS A 284 12.24 -11.02 15.15
CA LYS A 284 12.42 -9.65 15.65
C LYS A 284 11.92 -8.56 14.67
N PRO A 285 12.20 -8.63 13.35
CA PRO A 285 11.67 -7.66 12.39
C PRO A 285 10.14 -7.63 12.30
N ILE A 286 9.49 -8.79 12.44
CA ILE A 286 8.03 -8.91 12.48
C ILE A 286 7.47 -8.21 13.71
N VAL A 287 8.03 -8.50 14.90
CA VAL A 287 7.63 -7.83 16.16
C VAL A 287 7.84 -6.32 16.06
N PHE A 288 9.00 -5.88 15.59
CA PHE A 288 9.32 -4.47 15.42
C PHE A 288 8.26 -3.75 14.58
N SER A 289 7.94 -4.29 13.41
CA SER A 289 6.97 -3.66 12.50
C SER A 289 5.54 -3.77 13.02
N THR A 290 5.22 -4.86 13.73
CA THR A 290 3.90 -5.04 14.36
C THR A 290 3.67 -4.01 15.45
N ILE A 291 4.67 -3.72 16.29
CA ILE A 291 4.55 -2.67 17.34
C ILE A 291 4.31 -1.31 16.69
N LEU A 292 5.07 -0.96 15.65
CA LEU A 292 4.87 0.30 14.92
C LEU A 292 3.46 0.37 14.29
N TRP A 293 3.02 -0.73 13.68
CA TRP A 293 1.72 -0.82 13.04
C TRP A 293 0.57 -0.69 14.03
N VAL A 294 0.61 -1.42 15.14
CA VAL A 294 -0.40 -1.34 16.21
C VAL A 294 -0.43 0.07 16.80
N PHE A 295 0.74 0.64 17.09
CA PHE A 295 0.84 2.01 17.59
C PHE A 295 0.18 3.01 16.64
N ILE A 296 0.53 2.99 15.35
CA ILE A 296 -0.03 3.95 14.39
C ILE A 296 -1.52 3.71 14.12
N SER A 297 -1.96 2.44 14.13
CA SER A 297 -3.36 2.08 13.97
C SER A 297 -4.21 2.61 15.12
N ILE A 298 -3.77 2.44 16.36
CA ILE A 298 -4.46 2.95 17.55
C ILE A 298 -4.41 4.47 17.59
N PHE A 299 -3.23 5.06 17.43
CA PHE A 299 -3.05 6.51 17.47
C PHE A 299 -3.96 7.21 16.45
N SER A 300 -3.94 6.75 15.20
CA SER A 300 -4.75 7.36 14.14
C SER A 300 -6.25 7.12 14.33
N LEU A 301 -6.65 5.94 14.81
CA LEU A 301 -8.05 5.66 15.13
C LEU A 301 -8.57 6.62 16.20
N VAL A 302 -7.83 6.73 17.32
CA VAL A 302 -8.18 7.63 18.42
C VAL A 302 -8.23 9.07 17.94
N PHE A 303 -7.28 9.51 17.11
CA PHE A 303 -7.32 10.87 16.55
C PHE A 303 -8.60 11.11 15.74
N ILE A 304 -8.94 10.22 14.82
CA ILE A 304 -10.08 10.36 13.89
C ILE A 304 -11.44 10.21 14.60
N MET A 305 -11.49 9.51 15.73
CA MET A 305 -12.73 9.40 16.52
C MET A 305 -12.99 10.63 17.39
N ASN A 306 -11.97 11.45 17.66
CA ASN A 306 -12.06 12.61 18.57
C ASN A 306 -12.01 13.97 17.84
N PHE A 307 -11.71 13.99 16.54
CA PHE A 307 -11.60 15.18 15.69
C PHE A 307 -12.26 14.91 14.34
#